data_AF-A0A8C3HXF6-F1
#
_entry.id   AF-A0A8C3HXF6-F1
#
_cell.length_a   1.000
_cell.length_b   1.000
_cell.length_c   1.000
_cell.angle_alpha   90.00
_cell.angle_beta   90.00
_cell.angle_gamma   90.00
#
_symmetry.space_group_name_H-M   'P 1'
#
loop_
_entity.id
_entity.type
_entity.pdbx_description
1 polymer ?
#
loop_
_entity_poly.entity_id
_entity_poly.type
_entity_poly.pdbx_seq_one_letter_code
_entity_poly.pdbx_strand_id
1 'polypeptide(L)'
;MVLARGSSRAGFGPSPPKGQGLAVSRPPSHCTPTPGFLCLLQERESLNACIVDAINQASDCWGIRCLRYEIKDIHVPPRVKESMQMQVEAERRKRATVLESEGTRESEINVAEGRKQAQILASEAEKAEQINKAAGEANAMLAKAKAKAEAIRLLADALTQQNGNAAASLAVAEQYVSAFSKLAKDSNTILLPSNTGDVTSMVTQALGIYGALTKPPAAKSPEVTPPALEVPKCPPTERPEADQVNSS
;
A
#
# COMPACT_ATOMS: atom_id res chain seq x y z
N MET A 1 9.73 -55.40 15.98
CA MET A 1 8.50 -54.75 16.49
C MET A 1 8.93 -53.61 17.39
N VAL A 2 9.09 -52.39 16.85
CA VAL A 2 9.47 -51.19 17.60
C VAL A 2 8.46 -50.11 17.21
N LEU A 3 7.75 -49.58 18.20
CA LEU A 3 6.75 -48.52 18.08
C LEU A 3 7.46 -47.16 17.96
N ALA A 4 7.25 -46.46 16.84
CA ALA A 4 7.63 -45.05 16.70
C ALA A 4 6.35 -44.20 16.70
N ARG A 5 6.20 -43.34 17.71
CA ARG A 5 5.12 -42.36 17.84
C ARG A 5 5.29 -41.26 16.78
N GLY A 6 4.29 -41.10 15.91
CA GLY A 6 4.18 -39.98 14.98
C GLY A 6 3.78 -38.70 15.72
N SER A 7 4.69 -37.73 15.74
CA SER A 7 4.45 -36.35 16.18
C SER A 7 3.93 -35.55 14.99
N SER A 8 2.62 -35.28 14.98
CA SER A 8 1.97 -34.41 14.00
C SER A 8 2.06 -32.96 14.49
N ARG A 9 3.02 -32.20 13.94
CA ARG A 9 3.05 -30.74 14.05
C ARG A 9 2.20 -30.15 12.92
N ALA A 10 0.94 -29.85 13.22
CA ALA A 10 0.14 -28.95 12.41
C ALA A 10 0.72 -27.52 12.56
N GLY A 11 1.24 -26.99 11.46
CA GLY A 11 1.71 -25.61 11.37
C GLY A 11 0.55 -24.64 11.52
N PHE A 12 0.52 -23.90 12.62
CA PHE A 12 -0.23 -22.66 12.73
C PHE A 12 0.44 -21.61 11.85
N GLY A 13 -0.14 -21.32 10.69
CA GLY A 13 0.20 -20.14 9.90
C GLY A 13 -0.16 -18.85 10.67
N PRO A 14 0.50 -17.71 10.36
CA PRO A 14 0.20 -16.44 11.02
C PRO A 14 -1.23 -16.00 10.69
N SER A 15 -2.03 -15.84 11.74
CA SER A 15 -3.38 -15.29 11.69
C SER A 15 -3.39 -13.93 10.99
N PRO A 16 -4.35 -13.65 10.07
CA PRO A 16 -4.47 -12.33 9.47
C PRO A 16 -4.70 -11.27 10.54
N PRO A 17 -4.19 -10.04 10.37
CA PRO A 17 -4.50 -8.95 11.28
C PRO A 17 -6.02 -8.82 11.29
N LYS A 18 -6.60 -8.84 12.49
CA LYS A 18 -8.01 -8.54 12.70
C LYS A 18 -8.26 -7.19 12.05
N GLY A 19 -8.81 -7.23 10.84
CA GLY A 19 -9.38 -6.07 10.20
C GLY A 19 -10.32 -5.50 11.23
N GLN A 20 -9.96 -4.31 11.72
CA GLN A 20 -10.91 -3.46 12.39
C GLN A 20 -12.01 -3.32 11.36
N GLY A 21 -13.06 -4.14 11.51
CA GLY A 21 -14.33 -3.84 10.89
C GLY A 21 -14.55 -2.39 11.29
N LEU A 22 -14.63 -1.52 10.28
CA LEU A 22 -15.34 -0.27 10.44
C LEU A 22 -16.66 -0.68 11.06
N ALA A 23 -16.70 -0.62 12.38
CA ALA A 23 -17.91 -0.54 13.14
C ALA A 23 -18.52 0.71 12.56
N VAL A 24 -19.40 0.51 11.58
CA VAL A 24 -20.46 1.45 11.27
C VAL A 24 -21.07 1.67 12.63
N SER A 25 -20.61 2.74 13.28
CA SER A 25 -21.09 3.18 14.58
C SER A 25 -22.58 3.23 14.35
N ARG A 26 -23.31 2.34 15.03
CA ARG A 26 -24.76 2.43 15.05
C ARG A 26 -25.03 3.90 15.35
N PRO A 27 -25.76 4.65 14.50
CA PRO A 27 -26.15 5.98 14.88
C PRO A 27 -26.81 5.82 16.25
N PRO A 28 -26.43 6.61 17.27
CA PRO A 28 -27.06 6.50 18.57
C PRO A 28 -28.57 6.53 18.33
N SER A 29 -29.28 5.61 18.97
CA SER A 29 -30.73 5.37 18.89
C SER A 29 -31.57 6.55 19.42
N HIS A 30 -31.05 7.76 19.29
CA HIS A 30 -31.63 9.05 19.63
C HIS A 30 -31.57 9.98 18.41
N CYS A 31 -31.93 9.47 17.24
CA CYS A 31 -32.50 10.30 16.19
C CYS A 31 -34.01 10.07 16.18
N THR A 32 -34.71 10.47 17.24
CA THR A 32 -36.15 10.71 17.16
C THR A 32 -36.37 12.01 16.40
N PRO A 33 -36.98 12.00 15.21
CA PRO A 33 -37.06 13.18 14.36
C PRO A 33 -38.26 14.06 14.75
N THR A 34 -38.36 14.53 16.00
CA THR A 34 -39.41 15.49 16.39
C THR A 34 -38.97 16.34 17.59
N PRO A 35 -38.19 17.42 17.38
CA PRO A 35 -37.94 18.39 18.43
C PRO A 35 -39.19 19.22 18.78
N GLY A 36 -40.18 19.33 17.89
CA GLY A 36 -41.37 20.15 18.16
C GLY A 36 -42.45 19.46 19.00
N PHE A 37 -42.75 18.18 18.74
CA PHE A 37 -43.93 17.54 19.35
C PHE A 37 -43.68 17.06 20.78
N LEU A 38 -42.46 16.63 21.09
CA LEU A 38 -42.08 16.29 22.47
C LEU A 38 -41.95 17.54 23.36
N CYS A 39 -41.51 18.68 22.80
CA CYS A 39 -41.52 19.95 23.53
C CYS A 39 -42.94 20.37 23.90
N LEU A 40 -43.91 20.19 22.99
CA LEU A 40 -45.31 20.48 23.29
C LEU A 40 -45.91 19.59 24.39
N LEU A 41 -45.49 18.33 24.51
CA LEU A 41 -45.94 17.47 25.61
C LEU A 41 -45.31 17.88 26.94
N GLN A 42 -44.01 18.17 26.94
CA GLN A 42 -43.29 18.67 28.12
C GLN A 42 -43.83 20.04 28.59
N GLU A 43 -44.15 20.93 27.64
CA GLU A 43 -44.77 22.22 27.89
C GLU A 43 -46.21 22.09 28.41
N ARG A 44 -46.95 21.05 27.99
CA ARG A 44 -48.29 20.79 28.54
C ARG A 44 -48.26 20.35 29.98
N GLU A 45 -47.32 19.49 30.38
CA GLU A 45 -47.20 19.05 31.78
C GLU A 45 -46.86 20.21 32.72
N SER A 46 -45.92 21.08 32.32
CA SER A 46 -45.56 22.26 33.12
C SER A 46 -46.70 23.29 33.19
N LEU A 47 -47.42 23.49 32.09
CA LEU A 47 -48.58 24.38 32.05
C LEU A 47 -49.74 23.84 32.90
N ASN A 48 -50.01 22.53 32.85
CA ASN A 48 -51.04 21.90 33.67
C ASN A 48 -50.75 22.08 35.17
N ALA A 49 -49.49 21.91 35.60
CA ALA A 49 -49.10 22.14 36.99
C ALA A 49 -49.34 23.60 37.41
N CYS A 50 -48.87 24.55 36.60
CA CYS A 50 -49.05 25.99 36.88
C CYS A 50 -50.53 26.39 36.99
N ILE A 51 -51.40 25.82 36.14
CA ILE A 51 -52.84 26.09 36.16
C ILE A 51 -53.51 25.50 37.42
N VAL A 52 -53.18 24.26 37.80
CA VAL A 52 -53.72 23.62 39.01
C VAL A 52 -53.36 24.43 40.26
N ASP A 53 -52.11 24.89 40.35
CA ASP A 53 -51.65 25.70 41.47
C ASP A 53 -52.40 27.03 41.57
N ALA A 54 -52.56 27.74 40.45
CA ALA A 54 -53.28 29.01 40.40
C ALA A 54 -54.77 28.87 40.77
N ILE A 55 -55.43 27.80 40.33
CA ILE A 55 -56.84 27.54 40.65
C ILE A 55 -57.01 27.19 42.12
N ASN A 56 -56.14 26.34 42.68
CA ASN A 56 -56.21 25.95 44.08
C ASN A 56 -56.02 27.16 45.00
N GLN A 57 -55.07 28.05 44.68
CA GLN A 57 -54.84 29.28 45.45
C GLN A 57 -56.06 30.21 45.51
N ALA A 58 -56.85 30.28 44.43
CA ALA A 58 -58.08 31.07 44.40
C ALA A 58 -59.28 30.34 45.03
N SER A 59 -59.29 29.01 45.01
CA SER A 59 -60.43 28.17 45.46
C SER A 59 -60.43 27.87 46.96
N ASP A 60 -59.32 28.16 47.65
CA ASP A 60 -59.18 27.95 49.10
C ASP A 60 -60.27 28.65 49.92
N CYS A 61 -60.76 29.82 49.48
CA CYS A 61 -61.84 30.56 50.15
C CYS A 61 -63.22 29.92 49.99
N TRP A 62 -63.40 29.02 49.02
CA TRP A 62 -64.65 28.31 48.74
C TRP A 62 -64.63 26.86 49.22
N GLY A 63 -63.49 26.38 49.74
CA GLY A 63 -63.36 25.01 50.26
C GLY A 63 -63.35 23.93 49.18
N ILE A 64 -63.03 24.29 47.93
CA ILE A 64 -62.97 23.36 46.79
C ILE A 64 -61.51 23.16 46.39
N ARG A 65 -61.10 21.91 46.11
CA ARG A 65 -59.74 21.56 45.65
C ARG A 65 -59.78 20.85 44.30
N CYS A 66 -59.03 21.36 43.33
CA CYS A 66 -58.84 20.72 42.03
C CYS A 66 -57.69 19.70 42.10
N LEU A 67 -57.97 18.44 41.74
CA LEU A 67 -57.00 17.34 41.81
C LEU A 67 -56.16 17.18 40.52
N ARG A 68 -56.76 17.43 39.36
CA ARG A 68 -56.09 17.27 38.06
C ARG A 68 -56.73 18.14 36.99
N TYR A 69 -55.90 18.77 36.17
CA TYR A 69 -56.30 19.53 35.00
C TYR A 69 -55.60 18.95 33.75
N GLU A 70 -56.35 18.82 32.67
CA GLU A 70 -55.84 18.36 31.38
C GLU A 70 -56.32 19.28 30.26
N ILE A 71 -55.38 19.87 29.54
CA ILE A 71 -55.67 20.58 28.30
C ILE A 71 -56.03 19.56 27.23
N LYS A 72 -57.25 19.65 26.68
CA LYS A 72 -57.69 18.81 25.55
C LYS A 72 -57.13 19.33 24.23
N ASP A 73 -57.79 20.31 23.62
CA ASP A 73 -57.43 20.82 22.30
C ASP A 73 -57.04 22.30 22.35
N ILE A 74 -55.96 22.64 21.64
CA ILE A 74 -55.52 24.04 21.46
C ILE A 74 -55.78 24.39 19.99
N HIS A 75 -56.66 25.36 19.74
CA HIS A 75 -56.96 25.82 18.39
C HIS A 75 -56.06 26.98 18.01
N VAL A 76 -55.05 26.71 17.19
CA VAL A 76 -54.16 27.73 16.61
C VAL A 76 -54.76 28.21 15.28
N PRO A 77 -54.80 29.53 15.00
CA PRO A 77 -55.28 30.03 13.71
C PRO A 77 -54.40 29.53 12.55
N PRO A 78 -54.99 29.26 11.37
CA PRO A 78 -54.31 28.56 10.27
C PRO A 78 -53.06 29.29 9.76
N ARG A 79 -53.07 30.63 9.74
CA ARG A 79 -51.92 31.45 9.33
C ARG A 79 -50.67 31.22 10.18
N VAL A 80 -50.83 31.02 11.49
CA VAL A 80 -49.70 30.79 12.40
C VAL A 80 -49.18 29.36 12.26
N LYS A 81 -50.07 28.40 12.01
CA LYS A 81 -49.71 27.00 11.75
C LYS A 81 -48.85 26.87 10.49
N GLU A 82 -49.22 27.55 9.41
CA GLU A 82 -48.46 27.55 8.15
C GLU A 82 -47.05 28.13 8.34
N SER A 83 -46.93 29.30 9.00
CA SER A 83 -45.63 29.91 9.29
C SER A 83 -44.75 29.01 10.16
N MET A 84 -45.34 28.38 11.18
CA MET A 84 -44.64 27.43 12.05
C MET A 84 -44.17 26.19 11.26
N GLN A 85 -45.01 25.65 10.37
CA GLN A 85 -44.64 24.52 9.52
C GLN A 85 -43.49 24.88 8.58
N MET A 86 -43.54 26.04 7.92
CA MET A 86 -42.46 26.51 7.06
C MET A 86 -41.14 26.67 7.82
N GLN A 87 -41.20 27.16 9.06
CA GLN A 87 -40.00 27.31 9.89
C GLN A 87 -39.39 25.95 10.28
N VAL A 88 -40.22 24.99 10.69
CA VAL A 88 -39.75 23.63 11.03
C VAL A 88 -39.18 22.92 9.81
N GLU A 89 -39.82 23.08 8.65
CA GLU A 89 -39.29 22.55 7.39
C GLU A 89 -37.96 23.19 7.02
N ALA A 90 -37.84 24.52 7.13
CA ALA A 90 -36.59 25.22 6.84
C ALA A 90 -35.45 24.76 7.78
N GLU A 91 -35.74 24.58 9.07
CA GLU A 91 -34.76 24.05 10.03
C GLU A 91 -34.36 22.61 9.69
N ARG A 92 -35.33 21.76 9.36
CA ARG A 92 -35.06 20.37 8.94
C ARG A 92 -34.21 20.32 7.68
N ARG A 93 -34.54 21.12 6.67
CA ARG A 93 -33.77 21.22 5.42
C ARG A 93 -32.35 21.70 5.71
N LYS A 94 -32.18 22.74 6.53
CA LYS A 94 -30.86 23.23 6.93
C LYS A 94 -30.03 22.13 7.61
N ARG A 95 -30.61 21.40 8.56
CA ARG A 95 -29.92 20.29 9.25
C ARG A 95 -29.55 19.17 8.28
N ALA A 96 -30.45 18.81 7.36
CA ALA A 96 -30.20 17.79 6.35
C ALA A 96 -29.03 18.18 5.42
N THR A 97 -29.01 19.42 4.92
CA THR A 97 -27.94 19.91 4.02
C THR A 97 -26.58 19.97 4.72
N VAL A 98 -26.53 20.36 5.98
CA VAL A 98 -25.27 20.37 6.76
C VAL A 98 -24.77 18.94 6.94
N LEU A 99 -25.63 18.02 7.37
CA LEU A 99 -25.26 16.61 7.57
C LEU A 99 -24.80 15.94 6.27
N GLU A 100 -25.46 16.23 5.15
CA GLU A 100 -25.07 15.72 3.83
C GLU A 100 -23.69 16.25 3.43
N SER A 101 -23.45 17.55 3.58
CA SER A 101 -22.17 18.18 3.26
C SER A 101 -21.02 17.63 4.11
N GLU A 102 -21.28 17.41 5.41
CA GLU A 102 -20.33 16.79 6.34
C GLU A 102 -20.05 15.33 5.94
N GLY A 103 -21.08 14.55 5.62
CA GLY A 103 -20.93 13.18 5.16
C GLY A 103 -20.14 13.06 3.86
N THR A 104 -20.36 13.95 2.89
CA THR A 104 -19.57 14.00 1.64
C THR A 104 -18.11 14.32 1.94
N ARG A 105 -17.85 15.33 2.78
CA ARG A 105 -16.48 15.71 3.17
C ARG A 105 -15.75 14.56 3.85
N GLU A 106 -16.38 13.89 4.82
CA GLU A 106 -15.78 12.74 5.51
C GLU A 106 -15.52 11.58 4.56
N SER A 107 -16.44 11.29 3.64
CA SER A 107 -16.28 10.25 2.63
C SER A 107 -15.08 10.54 1.70
N GLU A 108 -14.96 11.77 1.22
CA GLU A 108 -13.84 12.19 0.36
C GLU A 108 -12.49 12.09 1.06
N ILE A 109 -12.43 12.50 2.33
CA ILE A 109 -11.23 12.37 3.16
C ILE A 109 -10.84 10.89 3.29
N ASN A 110 -11.78 10.02 3.62
CA ASN A 110 -11.52 8.58 3.77
C ASN A 110 -11.02 7.96 2.45
N VAL A 111 -11.65 8.31 1.32
CA VAL A 111 -11.20 7.85 0.00
C VAL A 111 -9.79 8.35 -0.32
N ALA A 112 -9.48 9.61 -0.03
CA ALA A 112 -8.15 10.19 -0.26
C ALA A 112 -7.08 9.53 0.62
N GLU A 113 -7.38 9.30 1.90
CA GLU A 113 -6.50 8.61 2.84
C GLU A 113 -6.27 7.15 2.44
N GLY A 114 -7.33 6.44 2.05
CA GLY A 114 -7.24 5.07 1.53
C GLY A 114 -6.37 4.99 0.29
N ARG A 115 -6.51 5.94 -0.66
CA ARG A 115 -5.66 6.01 -1.86
C ARG A 115 -4.20 6.31 -1.52
N LYS A 116 -3.95 7.26 -0.61
CA LYS A 116 -2.60 7.57 -0.13
C LYS A 116 -1.95 6.34 0.48
N GLN A 117 -2.66 5.65 1.36
CA GLN A 117 -2.14 4.47 2.03
C GLN A 117 -1.89 3.32 1.03
N ALA A 118 -2.81 3.10 0.09
CA ALA A 118 -2.63 2.11 -0.97
C ALA A 118 -1.41 2.40 -1.85
N GLN A 119 -1.18 3.67 -2.20
CA GLN A 119 -0.01 4.07 -2.99
C GLN A 119 1.30 3.84 -2.24
N ILE A 120 1.35 4.17 -0.95
CA ILE A 120 2.54 3.93 -0.11
C ILE A 120 2.83 2.43 -0.04
N LEU A 121 1.82 1.62 0.26
CA LEU A 121 1.95 0.16 0.35
C LEU A 121 2.37 -0.46 -0.98
N ALA A 122 1.85 0.03 -2.11
CA ALA A 122 2.25 -0.44 -3.43
C ALA A 122 3.73 -0.15 -3.71
N SER A 123 4.19 1.07 -3.42
CA SER A 123 5.59 1.45 -3.61
C SER A 123 6.54 0.69 -2.67
N GLU A 124 6.13 0.44 -1.44
CA GLU A 124 6.89 -0.39 -0.49
C GLU A 124 6.95 -1.85 -0.94
N ALA A 125 5.84 -2.40 -1.44
CA ALA A 125 5.77 -3.75 -1.96
C ALA A 125 6.67 -3.93 -3.18
N GLU A 126 6.66 -2.98 -4.13
CA GLU A 126 7.52 -3.02 -5.31
C GLU A 126 9.01 -2.99 -4.92
N LYS A 127 9.40 -2.10 -3.99
CA LYS A 127 10.76 -2.05 -3.47
C LYS A 127 11.16 -3.39 -2.84
N ALA A 128 10.28 -3.96 -2.01
CA ALA A 128 10.55 -5.24 -1.35
C ALA A 128 10.65 -6.39 -2.37
N GLU A 129 9.79 -6.42 -3.38
CA GLU A 129 9.83 -7.39 -4.46
C GLU A 129 11.14 -7.32 -5.22
N GLN A 130 11.58 -6.12 -5.63
CA GLN A 130 12.85 -5.93 -6.34
C GLN A 130 14.04 -6.42 -5.50
N ILE A 131 14.08 -6.10 -4.20
CA ILE A 131 15.13 -6.58 -3.29
C ILE A 131 15.12 -8.10 -3.19
N ASN A 132 13.94 -8.70 -2.99
CA ASN A 132 13.80 -10.14 -2.86
C ASN A 132 14.20 -10.87 -4.16
N LYS A 133 13.85 -10.31 -5.31
CA LYS A 133 14.23 -10.84 -6.61
C LYS A 133 15.75 -10.77 -6.81
N ALA A 134 16.36 -9.60 -6.57
CA ALA A 134 17.81 -9.44 -6.68
C ALA A 134 18.57 -10.38 -5.72
N ALA A 135 18.09 -10.52 -4.48
CA ALA A 135 18.67 -11.44 -3.50
C ALA A 135 18.51 -12.91 -3.93
N GLY A 136 17.34 -13.28 -4.46
CA GLY A 136 17.07 -14.62 -5.00
C GLY A 136 17.99 -14.96 -6.17
N GLU A 137 18.17 -14.02 -7.10
CA GLU A 137 19.08 -14.17 -8.25
C GLU A 137 20.53 -14.30 -7.81
N ALA A 138 20.99 -13.45 -6.88
CA ALA A 138 22.34 -13.53 -6.33
C ALA A 138 22.59 -14.88 -5.64
N ASN A 139 21.66 -15.34 -4.81
CA ASN A 139 21.77 -16.64 -4.13
C ASN A 139 21.77 -17.81 -5.12
N ALA A 140 20.92 -17.76 -6.15
CA ALA A 140 20.89 -18.76 -7.20
C ALA A 140 22.20 -18.78 -8.00
N MET A 141 22.78 -17.62 -8.30
CA MET A 141 24.07 -17.51 -8.97
C MET A 141 25.21 -18.08 -8.12
N LEU A 142 25.25 -17.75 -6.83
CA LEU A 142 26.23 -18.29 -5.90
C LEU A 142 26.13 -19.81 -5.78
N ALA A 143 24.91 -20.35 -5.67
CA ALA A 143 24.68 -21.79 -5.63
C ALA A 143 25.17 -22.47 -6.92
N LYS A 144 24.85 -21.91 -8.09
CA LYS A 144 25.34 -22.42 -9.39
C LYS A 144 26.86 -22.33 -9.51
N ALA A 145 27.46 -21.23 -9.08
CA ALA A 145 28.91 -21.03 -9.13
C ALA A 145 29.65 -22.02 -8.22
N LYS A 146 29.14 -22.25 -7.00
CA LYS A 146 29.66 -23.26 -6.07
C LYS A 146 29.56 -24.67 -6.66
N ALA A 147 28.38 -25.06 -7.16
CA ALA A 147 28.17 -26.35 -7.79
C ALA A 147 29.10 -26.56 -9.00
N LYS A 148 29.31 -25.52 -9.82
CA LYS A 148 30.27 -25.57 -10.94
C LYS A 148 31.71 -25.72 -10.46
N ALA A 149 32.12 -24.99 -9.44
CA ALA A 149 33.47 -25.08 -8.89
C ALA A 149 33.75 -26.49 -8.31
N GLU A 150 32.77 -27.07 -7.61
CA GLU A 150 32.85 -28.44 -7.11
C GLU A 150 32.90 -29.45 -8.26
N ALA A 151 32.06 -29.29 -9.28
CA ALA A 151 32.09 -30.16 -10.46
C ALA A 151 33.44 -30.13 -11.19
N ILE A 152 34.05 -28.94 -11.35
CA ILE A 152 35.38 -28.79 -11.96
C ILE A 152 36.45 -29.49 -11.11
N ARG A 153 36.37 -29.38 -9.78
CA ARG A 153 37.29 -30.10 -8.88
C ARG A 153 37.18 -31.61 -9.05
N LEU A 154 35.96 -32.14 -9.00
CA LEU A 154 35.72 -33.58 -9.20
C LEU A 154 36.18 -34.06 -10.57
N LEU A 155 35.98 -33.26 -11.62
CA LEU A 155 36.46 -33.58 -12.96
C LEU A 155 37.99 -33.59 -13.01
N ALA A 156 38.65 -32.59 -12.43
CA ALA A 156 40.11 -32.54 -12.36
C ALA A 156 40.68 -33.78 -11.64
N ASP A 157 40.05 -34.18 -10.53
CA ASP A 157 40.43 -35.40 -9.80
C ASP A 157 40.24 -36.65 -10.68
N ALA A 158 39.12 -36.76 -11.40
CA ALA A 158 38.86 -37.87 -12.32
C ALA A 158 39.84 -37.95 -13.49
N LEU A 159 40.30 -36.81 -14.03
CA LEU A 159 41.28 -36.75 -15.12
C LEU A 159 42.66 -37.28 -14.71
N THR A 160 43.02 -37.17 -13.43
CA THR A 160 44.29 -37.70 -12.94
C THR A 160 44.33 -39.24 -12.88
N GLN A 161 43.19 -39.93 -13.05
CA GLN A 161 43.13 -41.39 -13.15
C GLN A 161 43.60 -41.88 -14.54
N GLN A 162 44.07 -43.14 -14.62
CA GLN A 162 44.61 -43.70 -15.86
C GLN A 162 43.59 -43.66 -17.02
N ASN A 163 44.02 -43.17 -18.18
CA ASN A 163 43.22 -42.90 -19.39
C ASN A 163 42.14 -41.80 -19.28
N GLY A 164 42.11 -41.00 -18.21
CA GLY A 164 41.13 -39.90 -18.04
C GLY A 164 41.17 -38.85 -19.17
N ASN A 165 42.36 -38.50 -19.66
CA ASN A 165 42.53 -37.48 -20.70
C ASN A 165 41.90 -37.88 -22.05
N ALA A 166 41.97 -39.16 -22.42
CA ALA A 166 41.39 -39.67 -23.66
C ALA A 166 39.86 -39.74 -23.59
N ALA A 167 39.29 -40.04 -22.42
CA ALA A 167 37.85 -40.01 -22.21
C ALA A 167 37.29 -38.57 -22.24
N ALA A 168 38.03 -37.61 -21.71
CA ALA A 168 37.62 -36.21 -21.69
C ALA A 168 37.61 -35.54 -23.06
N SER A 169 38.59 -35.85 -23.92
CA SER A 169 38.62 -35.32 -25.28
C SER A 169 37.45 -35.84 -26.12
N LEU A 170 37.06 -37.11 -25.95
CA LEU A 170 35.87 -37.68 -26.58
C LEU A 170 34.59 -36.98 -26.10
N ALA A 171 34.45 -36.76 -24.79
CA ALA A 171 33.28 -36.07 -24.22
C ALA A 171 33.15 -34.62 -24.70
N VAL A 172 34.26 -33.87 -24.79
CA VAL A 172 34.26 -32.51 -25.36
C VAL A 172 33.84 -32.51 -26.83
N ALA A 173 34.30 -33.49 -27.61
CA ALA A 173 33.89 -33.64 -29.00
C ALA A 173 32.37 -33.91 -29.14
N GLU A 174 31.81 -34.79 -28.31
CA GLU A 174 30.36 -35.04 -28.25
C GLU A 174 29.59 -33.77 -27.86
N GLN A 175 30.07 -33.01 -26.87
CA GLN A 175 29.46 -31.75 -26.44
C GLN A 175 29.46 -30.71 -27.58
N TYR A 176 30.58 -30.57 -28.29
CA TYR A 176 30.73 -29.69 -29.44
C TYR A 176 29.75 -30.04 -30.56
N VAL A 177 29.66 -31.32 -30.95
CA VAL A 177 28.71 -31.80 -31.96
C VAL A 177 27.26 -31.54 -31.52
N SER A 178 26.94 -31.75 -30.23
CA SER A 178 25.60 -31.50 -29.70
C SER A 178 25.24 -30.01 -29.68
N ALA A 179 26.17 -29.13 -29.33
CA ALA A 179 25.98 -27.68 -29.33
C ALA A 179 25.84 -27.16 -30.76
N PHE A 180 26.67 -27.66 -31.68
CA PHE A 180 26.58 -27.39 -33.11
C PHE A 180 25.23 -27.85 -33.68
N SER A 181 24.73 -29.02 -33.28
CA SER A 181 23.41 -29.52 -33.68
C SER A 181 22.26 -28.62 -33.22
N LYS A 182 22.34 -28.04 -32.01
CA LYS A 182 21.35 -27.07 -31.51
C LYS A 182 21.43 -25.74 -32.26
N LEU A 183 22.64 -25.24 -32.50
CA LEU A 183 22.86 -24.00 -33.27
C LEU A 183 22.35 -24.12 -34.71
N ALA A 184 22.59 -25.26 -35.35
CA ALA A 184 22.13 -25.55 -36.70
C ALA A 184 20.59 -25.68 -36.80
N LYS A 185 19.89 -25.93 -35.68
CA LYS A 185 18.42 -25.93 -35.63
C LYS A 185 17.83 -24.53 -35.44
N ASP A 186 18.49 -23.68 -34.66
CA ASP A 186 17.97 -22.35 -34.28
C ASP A 186 18.39 -21.21 -35.24
N SER A 187 19.43 -21.40 -36.07
CA SER A 187 19.96 -20.33 -36.95
C SER A 187 20.16 -20.76 -38.41
N ASN A 188 19.42 -20.13 -39.34
CA ASN A 188 19.32 -20.48 -40.77
C ASN A 188 20.36 -19.77 -41.69
N THR A 189 21.41 -19.14 -41.12
CA THR A 189 22.46 -18.48 -41.93
C THR A 189 23.82 -18.77 -41.32
N ILE A 190 24.49 -19.81 -41.81
CA ILE A 190 25.89 -20.10 -41.46
C ILE A 190 26.79 -19.48 -42.54
N LEU A 191 27.43 -18.36 -42.22
CA LEU A 191 28.59 -17.87 -42.96
C LEU A 191 29.80 -18.69 -42.52
N LEU A 192 30.14 -19.72 -43.30
CA LEU A 192 31.38 -20.48 -43.08
C LEU A 192 32.57 -19.61 -43.52
N PRO A 193 33.55 -19.32 -42.64
CA PRO A 193 34.85 -18.85 -43.10
C PRO A 193 35.49 -19.94 -43.96
N SER A 194 36.11 -19.52 -45.06
CA SER A 194 36.70 -20.37 -46.12
C SER A 194 37.89 -21.24 -45.69
N ASN A 195 38.15 -21.36 -44.38
CA ASN A 195 39.14 -22.26 -43.82
C ASN A 195 38.54 -23.06 -42.65
N THR A 196 37.67 -24.01 -42.98
CA THR A 196 36.95 -24.87 -42.02
C THR A 196 37.81 -26.03 -41.48
N GLY A 197 39.08 -26.12 -41.89
CA GLY A 197 39.99 -27.21 -41.52
C GLY A 197 40.77 -27.00 -40.22
N ASP A 198 40.99 -25.75 -39.80
CA ASP A 198 41.87 -25.43 -38.66
C ASP A 198 41.10 -24.85 -37.47
N VAL A 199 40.17 -25.64 -36.93
CA VAL A 199 39.47 -25.35 -35.66
C VAL A 199 40.49 -25.14 -34.52
N THR A 200 41.64 -25.80 -34.61
CA THR A 200 42.79 -25.65 -33.72
C THR A 200 43.33 -24.21 -33.72
N SER A 201 43.46 -23.57 -34.89
CA SER A 201 44.02 -22.21 -34.98
C SER A 201 43.14 -21.16 -34.30
N MET A 202 41.82 -21.32 -34.37
CA MET A 202 40.85 -20.42 -33.73
C MET A 202 40.86 -20.59 -32.21
N VAL A 203 40.95 -21.83 -31.72
CA VAL A 203 41.08 -22.14 -30.30
C VAL A 203 42.43 -21.67 -29.75
N THR A 204 43.52 -21.79 -30.50
CA THR A 204 44.85 -21.28 -30.09
C THR A 204 44.85 -19.76 -30.01
N GLN A 205 44.22 -19.04 -30.94
CA GLN A 205 44.08 -17.59 -30.85
C GLN A 205 43.21 -17.18 -29.64
N ALA A 206 42.11 -17.89 -29.39
CA ALA A 206 41.25 -17.64 -28.23
C ALA A 206 41.95 -17.93 -26.89
N LEU A 207 42.69 -19.05 -26.79
CA LEU A 207 43.50 -19.38 -25.62
C LEU A 207 44.68 -18.41 -25.43
N GLY A 208 45.25 -17.87 -26.51
CA GLY A 208 46.28 -16.83 -26.47
C GLY A 208 45.75 -15.50 -25.91
N ILE A 209 44.53 -15.12 -26.28
CA ILE A 209 43.84 -13.93 -25.72
C ILE A 209 43.49 -14.16 -24.25
N TYR A 210 43.00 -15.36 -23.90
CA TYR A 210 42.75 -15.72 -22.50
C TYR A 210 44.06 -15.70 -21.67
N GLY A 211 45.15 -16.23 -22.22
CA GLY A 211 46.49 -16.16 -21.61
C GLY A 211 46.95 -14.72 -21.37
N ALA A 212 46.73 -13.82 -22.32
CA ALA A 212 47.03 -12.39 -22.18
C ALA A 212 46.16 -11.69 -21.11
N LEU A 213 44.91 -12.13 -20.91
CA LEU A 213 44.00 -11.60 -19.89
C LEU A 213 44.25 -12.20 -18.49
N THR A 214 44.77 -13.44 -18.41
CA THR A 214 45.16 -14.09 -17.14
C THR A 214 46.51 -13.62 -16.58
N LYS A 215 47.30 -12.88 -17.37
CA LYS A 215 48.52 -12.23 -16.90
C LYS A 215 48.13 -10.94 -16.13
N PRO A 216 48.38 -10.85 -14.82
CA PRO A 216 47.97 -9.66 -14.07
C PRO A 216 48.78 -8.44 -14.54
N PRO A 217 48.13 -7.29 -14.81
CA PRO A 217 48.85 -6.07 -15.12
C PRO A 217 49.61 -5.61 -13.86
N ALA A 218 50.92 -5.42 -14.03
CA ALA A 218 51.76 -4.77 -13.04
C ALA A 218 51.23 -3.36 -12.73
N ALA A 219 51.18 -3.05 -11.44
CA ALA A 219 50.61 -1.85 -10.86
C ALA A 219 51.06 -0.53 -11.52
N LYS A 220 50.08 0.27 -11.97
CA LYS A 220 50.11 1.72 -11.91
C LYS A 220 48.72 2.23 -11.57
N SER A 221 48.60 2.79 -10.36
CA SER A 221 47.43 3.53 -9.93
C SER A 221 47.31 4.83 -10.73
N PRO A 222 46.14 5.17 -11.30
CA PRO A 222 45.73 6.54 -11.43
C PRO A 222 44.90 6.90 -10.20
N GLU A 223 45.42 7.81 -9.40
CA GLU A 223 44.69 8.56 -8.40
C GLU A 223 43.53 9.30 -9.10
N VAL A 224 42.30 8.84 -8.88
CA VAL A 224 41.08 9.56 -9.28
C VAL A 224 40.55 10.26 -8.04
N THR A 225 40.99 11.49 -7.85
CA THR A 225 40.31 12.47 -7.00
C THR A 225 38.91 12.67 -7.56
N PRO A 226 37.82 12.55 -6.77
CA PRO A 226 36.48 12.78 -7.27
C PRO A 226 36.34 14.24 -7.72
N PRO A 227 35.73 14.53 -8.89
CA PRO A 227 35.40 15.89 -9.25
C PRO A 227 34.35 16.40 -8.26
N ALA A 228 34.67 17.51 -7.60
CA ALA A 228 33.71 18.29 -6.85
C ALA A 228 32.53 18.64 -7.76
N LEU A 229 31.33 18.23 -7.36
CA LEU A 229 30.08 18.71 -7.95
C LEU A 229 30.00 20.22 -7.66
N GLU A 230 30.17 21.04 -8.70
CA GLU A 230 29.76 22.44 -8.66
C GLU A 230 28.25 22.49 -8.45
N VAL A 231 27.85 22.91 -7.25
CA VAL A 231 26.48 23.31 -6.95
C VAL A 231 26.17 24.53 -7.83
N PRO A 232 25.14 24.53 -8.68
CA PRO A 232 24.72 25.75 -9.34
C PRO A 232 24.29 26.75 -8.25
N LYS A 233 25.00 27.89 -8.15
CA LYS A 233 24.60 29.02 -7.32
C LYS A 233 23.19 29.44 -7.74
N CYS A 234 22.22 29.34 -6.84
CA CYS A 234 20.96 30.07 -6.96
C CYS A 234 21.28 31.57 -7.12
N PRO A 235 20.60 32.30 -8.03
CA PRO A 235 20.67 33.74 -8.05
C PRO A 235 20.07 34.30 -6.75
N PRO A 236 20.59 35.43 -6.23
CA PRO A 236 20.04 36.05 -5.03
C PRO A 236 18.60 36.49 -5.28
N THR A 237 17.68 36.03 -4.42
CA THR A 237 16.32 36.53 -4.33
C THR A 237 16.36 38.02 -3.98
N GLU A 238 16.08 38.87 -4.96
CA GLU A 238 15.66 40.25 -4.70
C GLU A 238 14.35 40.19 -3.90
N ARG A 239 14.40 40.75 -2.69
CA ARG A 239 13.17 41.03 -1.91
C ARG A 239 12.47 42.17 -2.64
N PRO A 240 11.15 42.12 -2.89
CA PRO A 240 10.46 43.32 -3.33
C PRO A 240 10.51 44.35 -2.20
N GLU A 241 11.19 45.44 -2.50
CA GLU A 241 11.26 46.67 -1.74
C GLU A 241 9.84 47.25 -1.61
N ALA A 242 9.49 47.62 -0.38
CA ALA A 242 8.21 48.22 -0.07
C ALA A 242 8.18 49.65 -0.64
N ASP A 243 7.51 49.83 -1.78
CA ASP A 243 7.13 51.16 -2.23
C ASP A 243 5.92 51.65 -1.44
N GLN A 244 6.20 52.55 -0.50
CA GLN A 244 5.26 53.55 -0.04
C GLN A 244 4.96 54.50 -1.20
N VAL A 245 3.73 54.47 -1.72
CA VAL A 245 3.18 55.61 -2.47
C VAL A 245 1.81 55.97 -1.88
N ASN A 246 1.90 56.90 -0.94
CA ASN A 246 1.12 58.13 -0.80
C ASN A 246 -0.42 58.13 -0.87
N SER A 247 -0.96 58.74 0.18
CA SER A 247 -2.22 59.48 0.29
C SER A 247 -2.65 60.23 -0.97
N SER A 248 -3.92 60.05 -1.34
CA SER A 248 -4.91 61.09 -1.71
C SER A 248 -6.30 60.48 -1.74
#